data_AF-A0A084AS98-F1
#
_entry.id   AF-A0A084AS98-F1
#
_cell.length_a   1.000
_cell.length_b   1.000
_cell.length_c   1.000
_cell.angle_alpha   90.00
_cell.angle_beta   90.00
_cell.angle_gamma   90.00
#
_symmetry.space_group_name_H-M   'P 1'
#
loop_
_entity.id
_entity.type
_entity.pdbx_description
1 polymer ?
#
loop_
_entity_poly.entity_id
_entity_poly.type
_entity_poly.pdbx_seq_one_letter_code
_entity_poly.pdbx_strand_id
1 'polypeptide(L)'
;MTDRSTLSPELNQLLQTALPSDQRQSLRTSVLPALLTSIADIADTLRRSQHVSLAGTANAFGDDQLNVDVATENVLRAALSSCPSVVTASSEEEPIEKAVDHVNASAETLDSAEKYTVAFDPLDGSSIIAPNWTVGTIVGIWDGESALYQDPKQKQIVSILGVLGPRTTATIALRVGGSAPLCFEVGYGDQGSSTWEVIRPKVKLDAAPYKARYFAPANLRSAGEDPKYMSLISYYIENRYNLRYCGGLVPDIVHALVKGHGVYVNPVTRTSKAKLRRLYELFPIALIMECAGGKAVDPANGEDLLARPLQNCDERAGLVCGTAEEVDIVKHKLLD
;
A
#
# COMPACT_ATOMS: atom_id res chain seq x y z
N MET A 1 20.36 -0.01 22.48
CA MET A 1 20.42 0.50 21.11
C MET A 1 20.65 -0.70 20.22
N THR A 2 19.56 -1.30 19.74
CA THR A 2 19.61 -2.35 18.72
C THR A 2 20.10 -1.74 17.43
N ASP A 3 20.99 -2.46 16.74
CA ASP A 3 21.54 -2.06 15.44
C ASP A 3 20.36 -1.78 14.48
N ARG A 4 20.27 -0.54 13.96
CA ARG A 4 19.15 -0.11 13.11
C ARG A 4 19.14 -0.99 11.87
N SER A 5 17.96 -1.43 11.42
CA SER A 5 17.88 -2.32 10.26
C SER A 5 18.59 -1.71 9.05
N THR A 6 19.46 -2.50 8.41
CA THR A 6 20.23 -2.03 7.27
C THR A 6 19.65 -2.57 5.96
N LEU A 7 19.86 -1.85 4.87
CA LEU A 7 19.57 -2.38 3.54
C LEU A 7 20.74 -3.26 3.11
N SER A 8 20.45 -4.46 2.59
CA SER A 8 21.48 -5.33 2.03
C SER A 8 22.26 -4.64 0.89
N PRO A 9 23.50 -5.05 0.59
CA PRO A 9 24.25 -4.53 -0.56
C PRO A 9 23.49 -4.67 -1.88
N GLU A 10 22.80 -5.79 -2.08
CA GLU A 10 21.97 -6.04 -3.28
C GLU A 10 20.81 -5.05 -3.38
N LEU A 11 20.09 -4.80 -2.28
CA LEU A 11 19.01 -3.82 -2.26
C LEU A 11 19.54 -2.40 -2.53
N ASN A 12 20.67 -2.04 -1.93
CA ASN A 12 21.32 -0.75 -2.22
C ASN A 12 21.67 -0.61 -3.71
N GLN A 13 22.22 -1.65 -4.33
CA GLN A 13 22.55 -1.64 -5.76
C GLN A 13 21.30 -1.55 -6.64
N LEU A 14 20.23 -2.27 -6.29
CA LEU A 14 18.94 -2.19 -6.99
C LEU A 14 18.38 -0.76 -6.94
N LEU A 15 18.38 -0.15 -5.75
CA LEU A 15 17.91 1.22 -5.56
C LEU A 15 18.82 2.25 -6.27
N GLN A 16 20.15 2.05 -6.29
CA GLN A 16 21.06 2.91 -7.05
C GLN A 16 20.80 2.86 -8.55
N THR A 17 20.43 1.69 -9.07
CA THR A 17 20.10 1.49 -10.49
C THR A 17 18.75 2.12 -10.83
N ALA A 18 17.75 1.95 -9.96
CA ALA A 18 16.41 2.51 -10.16
C ALA A 18 16.34 4.02 -9.92
N LEU A 19 17.14 4.53 -8.96
CA LEU A 19 17.24 5.92 -8.54
C LEU A 19 18.71 6.37 -8.63
N PRO A 20 19.17 6.80 -9.81
CA PRO A 20 20.51 7.32 -10.00
C PRO A 20 20.81 8.48 -9.05
N SER A 21 22.08 8.63 -8.65
CA SER A 21 22.54 9.53 -7.58
C SER A 21 22.11 10.99 -7.74
N ASP A 22 21.86 11.41 -8.97
CA ASP A 22 21.80 12.84 -9.31
C ASP A 22 20.36 13.39 -9.24
N GLN A 23 19.34 12.54 -9.04
CA GLN A 23 17.94 12.94 -9.17
C GLN A 23 17.09 12.71 -7.91
N ARG A 24 17.47 11.78 -7.02
CA ARG A 24 16.68 11.36 -5.83
C ARG A 24 17.52 10.76 -4.71
N GLN A 25 18.59 11.46 -4.29
CA GLN A 25 19.51 10.96 -3.28
C GLN A 25 18.81 10.78 -1.92
N SER A 26 18.05 11.76 -1.43
CA SER A 26 17.43 11.68 -0.10
C SER A 26 16.34 10.60 -0.06
N LEU A 27 15.60 10.41 -1.15
CA LEU A 27 14.65 9.30 -1.30
C LEU A 27 15.34 7.94 -1.09
N ARG A 28 16.51 7.76 -1.73
CA ARG A 28 17.27 6.50 -1.70
C ARG A 28 17.98 6.25 -0.37
N THR A 29 18.60 7.28 0.22
CA THR A 29 19.50 7.11 1.37
C THR A 29 18.86 7.45 2.72
N SER A 30 17.68 8.08 2.73
CA SER A 30 16.99 8.48 3.95
C SER A 30 15.55 7.98 3.98
N VAL A 31 14.69 8.39 3.05
CA VAL A 31 13.23 8.15 3.14
C VAL A 31 12.88 6.67 3.00
N LEU A 32 13.33 5.98 1.94
CA LEU A 32 13.07 4.56 1.74
C LEU A 32 13.63 3.67 2.87
N PRO A 33 14.90 3.83 3.29
CA PRO A 33 15.42 3.10 4.46
C PRO A 33 14.63 3.33 5.74
N ALA A 34 14.22 4.57 6.02
CA ALA A 34 13.46 4.90 7.23
C ALA A 34 12.08 4.22 7.23
N LEU A 35 11.38 4.23 6.08
CA LEU A 35 10.08 3.58 5.93
C LEU A 35 10.15 2.04 5.99
N LEU A 36 11.21 1.43 5.42
CA LEU A 36 11.43 -0.01 5.57
C LEU A 36 11.76 -0.36 7.03
N THR A 37 12.56 0.45 7.70
CA THR A 37 12.83 0.29 9.14
C THR A 37 11.54 0.38 9.95
N SER A 38 10.67 1.37 9.67
CA SER A 38 9.40 1.51 10.39
C SER A 38 8.46 0.32 10.17
N ILE A 39 8.44 -0.30 8.98
CA ILE A 39 7.64 -1.52 8.74
C ILE A 39 8.17 -2.69 9.58
N ALA A 40 9.50 -2.82 9.75
CA ALA A 40 10.08 -3.80 10.64
C ALA A 40 9.74 -3.53 12.11
N ASP A 41 9.83 -2.27 12.55
CA ASP A 41 9.49 -1.84 13.91
C ASP A 41 7.99 -2.03 14.22
N ILE A 42 7.11 -1.78 13.25
CA ILE A 42 5.68 -2.10 13.33
C ILE A 42 5.50 -3.60 13.53
N ALA A 43 6.18 -4.43 12.74
CA ALA A 43 6.09 -5.89 12.89
C ALA A 43 6.52 -6.36 14.29
N ASP A 44 7.60 -5.79 14.84
CA ASP A 44 8.07 -6.07 16.20
C ASP A 44 7.14 -5.52 17.29
N THR A 45 6.47 -4.41 17.01
CA THR A 45 5.45 -3.84 17.90
C THR A 45 4.23 -4.75 17.97
N LEU A 46 3.69 -5.17 16.82
CA LEU A 46 2.54 -6.08 16.77
C LEU A 46 2.85 -7.45 17.41
N ARG A 47 4.04 -8.03 17.16
CA ARG A 47 4.46 -9.30 17.79
C ARG A 47 4.54 -9.24 19.31
N ARG A 48 4.81 -8.08 19.89
CA ARG A 48 4.91 -7.87 21.35
C ARG A 48 3.59 -7.43 21.98
N SER A 49 2.64 -6.94 21.19
CA SER A 49 1.31 -6.52 21.65
C SER A 49 0.41 -7.73 21.93
N GLN A 50 0.52 -8.30 23.15
CA GLN A 50 -0.27 -9.46 23.56
C GLN A 50 -1.78 -9.19 23.71
N HIS A 51 -2.16 -7.92 23.87
CA HIS A 51 -3.54 -7.50 24.04
C HIS A 51 -3.88 -6.44 23.00
N VAL A 52 -4.94 -6.71 22.24
CA VAL A 52 -5.57 -5.77 21.33
C VAL A 52 -6.81 -5.24 22.05
N SER A 53 -6.83 -3.93 22.29
CA SER A 53 -7.89 -3.28 23.03
C SER A 53 -8.22 -1.93 22.42
N LEU A 54 -9.44 -1.45 22.66
CA LEU A 54 -9.82 -0.08 22.35
C LEU A 54 -8.85 0.90 23.03
N ALA A 55 -8.35 1.87 22.28
CA ALA A 55 -7.47 2.94 22.78
C ALA A 55 -8.22 3.94 23.67
N GLY A 56 -9.56 3.88 23.70
CA GLY A 56 -10.42 4.81 24.44
C GLY A 56 -10.74 6.10 23.68
N THR A 57 -10.28 6.21 22.44
CA THR A 57 -10.56 7.30 21.48
C THR A 57 -11.20 6.72 20.21
N ALA A 58 -12.18 7.41 19.64
CA ALA A 58 -12.60 7.12 18.27
C ALA A 58 -11.64 7.85 17.31
N ASN A 59 -11.27 7.22 16.19
CA ASN A 59 -10.47 7.90 15.17
C ASN A 59 -11.33 8.97 14.45
N ALA A 60 -10.71 9.77 13.56
CA ALA A 60 -11.39 10.87 12.86
C ALA A 60 -12.60 10.43 12.02
N PHE A 61 -12.75 9.12 11.79
CA PHE A 61 -13.83 8.50 11.02
C PHE A 61 -14.91 7.82 11.88
N GLY A 62 -14.78 7.87 13.21
CA GLY A 62 -15.73 7.28 14.14
C GLY A 62 -15.59 5.77 14.30
N ASP A 63 -14.53 5.17 13.76
CA ASP A 63 -14.18 3.79 14.05
C ASP A 63 -13.47 3.72 15.41
N ASP A 64 -13.74 2.62 16.12
CA ASP A 64 -13.13 2.29 17.41
C ASP A 64 -11.62 2.06 17.21
N GLN A 65 -10.80 3.05 17.58
CA GLN A 65 -9.35 2.99 17.38
C GLN A 65 -8.73 1.99 18.34
N LEU A 66 -7.90 1.07 17.84
CA LEU A 66 -7.19 0.10 18.67
C LEU A 66 -5.86 0.67 19.16
N ASN A 67 -5.38 0.16 20.29
CA ASN A 67 -4.06 0.49 20.82
C ASN A 67 -2.92 0.21 19.81
N VAL A 68 -3.10 -0.81 18.96
CA VAL A 68 -2.15 -1.14 17.90
C VAL A 68 -2.16 -0.13 16.76
N ASP A 69 -3.31 0.46 16.42
CA ASP A 69 -3.40 1.51 15.40
C ASP A 69 -2.59 2.75 15.84
N VAL A 70 -2.80 3.18 17.09
CA VAL A 70 -2.03 4.30 17.69
C VAL A 70 -0.53 3.99 17.74
N ALA A 71 -0.15 2.75 18.08
CA ALA A 71 1.25 2.37 18.16
C ALA A 71 1.94 2.40 16.79
N THR A 72 1.28 1.88 15.75
CA THR A 72 1.82 1.82 14.38
C THR A 72 1.88 3.20 13.72
N GLU A 73 0.86 4.05 13.94
CA GLU A 73 0.85 5.47 13.58
C GLU A 73 2.10 6.20 14.13
N ASN A 74 2.37 6.04 15.42
CA ASN A 74 3.51 6.69 16.08
C ASN A 74 4.86 6.24 15.51
N VAL A 75 5.00 4.96 15.16
CA VAL A 75 6.23 4.44 14.55
C VAL A 75 6.50 5.09 13.18
N LEU A 76 5.48 5.19 12.32
CA LEU A 76 5.62 5.85 11.02
C LEU A 76 5.91 7.34 11.17
N ARG A 77 5.18 8.06 12.03
CA ARG A 77 5.45 9.50 12.26
C ARG A 77 6.86 9.76 12.78
N ALA A 78 7.37 8.92 13.67
CA ALA A 78 8.75 9.01 14.15
C ALA A 78 9.79 8.77 13.03
N ALA A 79 9.51 7.86 12.09
CA ALA A 79 10.37 7.66 10.93
C ALA A 79 10.35 8.88 10.00
N LEU A 80 9.17 9.45 9.72
CA LEU A 80 9.04 10.64 8.87
C LEU A 80 9.71 11.87 9.47
N SER A 81 9.59 12.09 10.79
CA SER A 81 10.25 13.23 11.45
C SER A 81 11.78 13.18 11.39
N SER A 82 12.35 11.99 11.18
CA SER A 82 13.80 11.80 10.98
C SER A 82 14.27 12.04 9.53
N CYS A 83 13.36 12.33 8.60
CA CYS A 83 13.65 12.52 7.18
C CYS A 83 13.36 13.98 6.75
N PRO A 84 14.35 14.90 6.76
CA PRO A 84 14.12 16.33 6.46
C PRO A 84 13.51 16.64 5.09
N SER A 85 13.64 15.73 4.12
CA SER A 85 13.01 15.88 2.81
C SER A 85 11.52 15.52 2.79
N VAL A 86 10.94 14.97 3.87
CA VAL A 86 9.50 14.71 3.96
C VAL A 86 8.83 15.89 4.65
N VAL A 87 8.29 16.82 3.88
CA VAL A 87 7.82 18.11 4.39
C VAL A 87 6.39 18.05 4.94
N THR A 88 5.56 17.18 4.38
CA THR A 88 4.17 16.97 4.82
C THR A 88 3.81 15.50 4.89
N ALA A 89 2.88 15.17 5.77
CA ALA A 89 2.34 13.82 5.88
C ALA A 89 0.86 13.82 6.28
N SER A 90 0.17 12.73 5.95
CA SER A 90 -1.18 12.43 6.43
C SER A 90 -1.35 10.92 6.59
N SER A 91 -2.28 10.50 7.43
CA SER A 91 -2.58 9.09 7.65
C SER A 91 -4.07 8.79 7.54
N GLU A 92 -4.42 7.51 7.41
CA GLU A 92 -5.82 7.07 7.52
C GLU A 92 -6.40 7.46 8.90
N GLU A 93 -5.62 7.31 9.98
CA GLU A 93 -6.07 7.62 11.34
C GLU A 93 -6.28 9.13 11.58
N GLU A 94 -5.50 9.97 10.89
CA GLU A 94 -5.60 11.42 10.91
C GLU A 94 -5.59 11.97 9.46
N PRO A 95 -6.77 12.07 8.82
CA PRO A 95 -6.92 12.37 7.39
C PRO A 95 -6.78 13.86 7.09
N ILE A 96 -5.68 14.45 7.57
CA ILE A 96 -5.33 15.85 7.40
C ILE A 96 -3.85 15.90 7.03
N GLU A 97 -3.54 16.48 5.87
CA GLU A 97 -2.16 16.77 5.47
C GLU A 97 -1.59 17.88 6.35
N LYS A 98 -0.49 17.58 7.05
CA LYS A 98 0.18 18.49 7.98
C LYS A 98 1.68 18.51 7.72
N ALA A 99 2.31 19.62 8.09
CA ALA A 99 3.76 19.71 8.12
C ALA A 99 4.36 18.67 9.08
N VAL A 100 5.51 18.11 8.73
CA VAL A 100 6.24 17.19 9.60
C VAL A 100 7.13 17.99 10.55
N ASP A 101 6.94 17.77 11.85
CA ASP A 101 7.80 18.35 12.88
C ASP A 101 9.13 17.57 12.95
N HIS A 102 10.15 18.06 12.27
CA HIS A 102 11.45 17.39 12.20
C HIS A 102 12.26 17.49 13.49
N VAL A 103 12.79 16.35 13.91
CA VAL A 103 13.72 16.28 15.06
C VAL A 103 15.16 16.45 14.58
N ASN A 104 15.92 17.32 15.26
CA ASN A 104 17.35 17.57 14.99
C ASN A 104 17.69 18.10 13.58
N ALA A 105 16.73 18.70 12.87
CA ALA A 105 17.00 19.32 11.58
C ALA A 105 17.61 20.73 11.78
N SER A 106 18.71 21.01 11.08
CA SER A 106 19.23 22.37 10.93
C SER A 106 18.50 23.08 9.79
N ALA A 107 18.54 24.43 9.78
CA ALA A 107 17.98 25.22 8.68
C ALA A 107 18.55 24.81 7.31
N GLU A 108 19.83 24.43 7.26
CA GLU A 108 20.49 23.94 6.04
C GLU A 108 19.96 22.57 5.59
N THR A 109 19.60 21.67 6.51
CA THR A 109 19.01 20.35 6.16
C THR A 109 17.57 20.45 5.69
N LEU A 110 16.86 21.51 6.07
CA LEU A 110 15.47 21.77 5.65
C LEU A 110 15.40 22.43 4.27
N ASP A 111 16.50 23.01 3.78
CA ASP A 111 16.62 23.58 2.42
C ASP A 111 16.99 22.52 1.37
N SER A 112 16.55 21.27 1.58
CA SER A 112 16.74 20.18 0.63
C SER A 112 16.04 20.51 -0.69
N ALA A 113 16.74 20.32 -1.82
CA ALA A 113 16.15 20.40 -3.15
C ALA A 113 15.06 19.33 -3.36
N GLU A 114 15.17 18.19 -2.68
CA GLU A 114 14.17 17.13 -2.66
C GLU A 114 13.12 17.40 -1.58
N LYS A 115 11.85 17.42 -1.98
CA LYS A 115 10.70 17.58 -1.09
C LYS A 115 9.66 16.51 -1.39
N TYR A 116 9.15 15.87 -0.34
CA TYR A 116 8.22 14.76 -0.43
C TYR A 116 7.03 14.95 0.52
N THR A 117 5.89 14.46 0.07
CA THR A 117 4.70 14.23 0.91
C THR A 117 4.48 12.75 1.08
N VAL A 118 4.19 12.30 2.30
CA VAL A 118 3.90 10.88 2.57
C VAL A 118 2.47 10.71 3.07
N ALA A 119 1.71 9.87 2.39
CA ALA A 119 0.39 9.44 2.83
C ALA A 119 0.42 7.95 3.16
N PHE A 120 -0.18 7.53 4.28
CA PHE A 120 -0.08 6.15 4.71
C PHE A 120 -1.31 5.62 5.44
N ASP A 121 -1.51 4.31 5.37
CA ASP A 121 -2.33 3.53 6.29
C ASP A 121 -1.37 2.74 7.20
N PRO A 122 -1.27 3.09 8.49
CA PRO A 122 -0.30 2.47 9.38
C PRO A 122 -0.59 0.98 9.63
N LEU A 123 -1.88 0.58 9.61
CA LEU A 123 -2.31 -0.77 9.91
C LEU A 123 -3.58 -1.17 9.12
N ASP A 124 -3.38 -1.62 7.88
CA ASP A 124 -4.44 -2.28 7.11
C ASP A 124 -4.81 -3.63 7.76
N GLY A 125 -6.11 -3.86 7.94
CA GLY A 125 -6.62 -5.09 8.54
C GLY A 125 -6.58 -5.10 10.06
N SER A 126 -6.64 -3.94 10.72
CA SER A 126 -6.77 -3.83 12.18
C SER A 126 -7.87 -4.72 12.76
N SER A 127 -9.01 -4.89 12.06
CA SER A 127 -10.10 -5.77 12.48
C SER A 127 -9.75 -7.27 12.56
N ILE A 128 -8.69 -7.72 11.87
CA ILE A 128 -8.25 -9.13 11.81
C ILE A 128 -6.95 -9.38 12.58
N ILE A 129 -6.42 -8.39 13.30
CA ILE A 129 -5.23 -8.56 14.15
C ILE A 129 -5.49 -9.46 15.36
N ALA A 130 -6.65 -9.32 16.03
CA ALA A 130 -6.99 -10.12 17.21
C ALA A 130 -7.16 -11.63 16.90
N PRO A 131 -7.74 -12.03 15.75
CA PRO A 131 -7.65 -13.40 15.24
C PRO A 131 -6.24 -13.88 14.84
N ASN A 132 -5.21 -13.05 14.98
CA ASN A 132 -3.81 -13.32 14.62
C ASN A 132 -3.62 -13.61 13.12
N TRP A 133 -4.34 -12.88 12.26
CA TRP A 133 -4.18 -12.99 10.81
C TRP A 133 -3.08 -12.05 10.31
N THR A 134 -2.67 -12.27 9.05
CA THR A 134 -1.75 -11.35 8.39
C THR A 134 -2.44 -10.02 8.14
N VAL A 135 -1.76 -8.93 8.50
CA VAL A 135 -2.18 -7.53 8.33
C VAL A 135 -1.14 -6.80 7.47
N GLY A 136 -1.33 -5.51 7.22
CA GLY A 136 -0.37 -4.75 6.41
C GLY A 136 -0.19 -3.29 6.80
N THR A 137 0.71 -2.64 6.07
CA THR A 137 0.97 -1.19 6.13
C THR A 137 1.04 -0.70 4.68
N ILE A 138 0.40 0.43 4.39
CA ILE A 138 0.36 1.02 3.05
C ILE A 138 1.05 2.38 3.11
N VAL A 139 1.98 2.65 2.19
CA VAL A 139 2.64 3.96 2.09
C VAL A 139 2.67 4.42 0.64
N GLY A 140 2.28 5.66 0.39
CA GLY A 140 2.48 6.39 -0.86
C GLY A 140 3.38 7.60 -0.65
N ILE A 141 4.41 7.76 -1.50
CA ILE A 141 5.33 8.90 -1.46
C ILE A 141 5.12 9.74 -2.72
N TRP A 142 4.93 11.03 -2.51
CA TRP A 142 4.65 12.01 -3.53
C TRP A 142 5.80 12.99 -3.69
N ASP A 143 6.10 13.36 -4.93
CA ASP A 143 7.09 14.38 -5.27
C ASP A 143 6.51 15.80 -5.18
N GLY A 144 6.96 16.55 -4.17
CA GLY A 144 6.49 17.89 -3.87
C GLY A 144 6.08 18.05 -2.41
N GLU A 145 5.37 19.14 -2.14
CA GLU A 145 4.99 19.54 -0.77
C GLU A 145 3.55 19.19 -0.40
N SER A 146 2.78 18.62 -1.35
CA SER A 146 1.42 18.15 -1.11
C SER A 146 1.07 16.97 -2.03
N ALA A 147 0.21 16.08 -1.56
CA ALA A 147 -0.47 15.09 -2.39
C ALA A 147 -1.78 15.63 -3.00
N LEU A 148 -2.31 16.72 -2.45
CA LEU A 148 -3.59 17.30 -2.86
C LEU A 148 -3.46 18.10 -4.16
N TYR A 149 -4.50 18.02 -4.99
CA TYR A 149 -4.60 18.70 -6.29
C TYR A 149 -3.47 18.38 -7.28
N GLN A 150 -2.66 17.37 -6.98
CA GLN A 150 -1.58 16.89 -7.81
C GLN A 150 -2.07 15.78 -8.76
N ASP A 151 -1.47 15.70 -9.94
CA ASP A 151 -1.67 14.56 -10.83
C ASP A 151 -0.99 13.31 -10.22
N PRO A 152 -1.76 12.30 -9.76
CA PRO A 152 -1.19 11.12 -9.12
C PRO A 152 -0.28 10.30 -10.05
N LYS A 153 -0.51 10.33 -11.38
CA LYS A 153 0.35 9.59 -12.33
C LYS A 153 1.75 10.19 -12.43
N GLN A 154 1.88 11.49 -12.19
CA GLN A 154 3.15 12.20 -12.24
C GLN A 154 3.78 12.34 -10.85
N LYS A 155 2.95 12.54 -9.83
CA LYS A 155 3.42 12.97 -8.51
C LYS A 155 3.54 11.86 -7.50
N GLN A 156 2.76 10.77 -7.58
CA GLN A 156 3.00 9.60 -6.72
C GLN A 156 4.10 8.73 -7.34
N ILE A 157 5.29 8.81 -6.74
CA ILE A 157 6.53 8.26 -7.31
C ILE A 157 6.98 6.96 -6.65
N VAL A 158 6.53 6.68 -5.42
CA VAL A 158 6.81 5.44 -4.71
C VAL A 158 5.57 4.92 -4.03
N SER A 159 5.41 3.60 -3.96
CA SER A 159 4.44 2.97 -3.08
C SER A 159 5.01 1.71 -2.44
N ILE A 160 4.59 1.45 -1.21
CA ILE A 160 5.05 0.32 -0.39
C ILE A 160 3.82 -0.37 0.20
N LEU A 161 3.74 -1.69 0.02
CA LEU A 161 2.81 -2.56 0.75
C LEU A 161 3.63 -3.48 1.66
N GLY A 162 3.65 -3.15 2.96
CA GLY A 162 4.25 -3.99 3.99
C GLY A 162 3.29 -5.10 4.40
N VAL A 163 3.74 -6.34 4.36
CA VAL A 163 3.00 -7.51 4.85
C VAL A 163 3.56 -7.91 6.21
N LEU A 164 2.67 -8.00 7.19
CA LEU A 164 2.99 -8.29 8.59
C LEU A 164 2.32 -9.62 8.95
N GLY A 165 2.99 -10.71 8.62
CA GLY A 165 2.47 -12.07 8.83
C GLY A 165 3.54 -13.02 9.41
N PRO A 166 3.54 -14.31 9.02
CA PRO A 166 4.59 -15.25 9.41
C PRO A 166 5.99 -14.83 8.96
N ARG A 167 6.07 -13.97 7.94
CA ARG A 167 7.26 -13.24 7.51
C ARG A 167 6.90 -11.76 7.38
N THR A 168 7.88 -10.90 7.56
CA THR A 168 7.75 -9.47 7.25
C THR A 168 8.36 -9.22 5.87
N THR A 169 7.54 -8.76 4.93
CA THR A 169 7.97 -8.46 3.55
C THR A 169 7.41 -7.12 3.12
N ALA A 170 8.00 -6.48 2.12
CA ALA A 170 7.45 -5.28 1.52
C ALA A 170 7.49 -5.40 -0.01
N THR A 171 6.38 -5.06 -0.68
CA THR A 171 6.35 -4.87 -2.13
C THR A 171 6.47 -3.38 -2.43
N ILE A 172 7.46 -2.99 -3.21
CA ILE A 172 7.77 -1.59 -3.53
C ILE A 172 7.56 -1.37 -5.02
N ALA A 173 6.88 -0.28 -5.37
CA ALA A 173 6.87 0.27 -6.72
C ALA A 173 7.58 1.61 -6.77
N LEU A 174 8.38 1.81 -7.80
CA LEU A 174 9.09 3.05 -8.12
C LEU A 174 8.67 3.51 -9.52
N ARG A 175 8.18 4.74 -9.61
CA ARG A 175 7.92 5.47 -10.85
C ARG A 175 8.49 6.88 -10.71
N VAL A 176 9.79 6.99 -10.98
CA VAL A 176 10.51 8.26 -10.98
C VAL A 176 10.88 8.59 -12.42
N GLY A 177 10.60 9.81 -12.86
CA GLY A 177 10.95 10.28 -14.21
C GLY A 177 12.43 10.06 -14.51
N GLY A 178 12.74 9.57 -15.71
CA GLY A 178 14.12 9.20 -16.10
C GLY A 178 14.47 7.72 -15.94
N SER A 179 13.68 6.95 -15.18
CA SER A 179 13.84 5.50 -15.02
C SER A 179 12.59 4.74 -15.48
N ALA A 180 12.78 3.49 -15.92
CA ALA A 180 11.65 2.61 -16.18
C ALA A 180 10.92 2.28 -14.86
N PRO A 181 9.58 2.21 -14.85
CA PRO A 181 8.83 1.78 -13.67
C PRO A 181 9.31 0.39 -13.20
N LEU A 182 9.49 0.26 -11.90
CA LEU A 182 9.99 -0.96 -11.27
C LEU A 182 9.06 -1.36 -10.13
N CYS A 183 8.69 -2.63 -10.06
CA CYS A 183 8.08 -3.24 -8.88
C CYS A 183 8.94 -4.40 -8.42
N PHE A 184 9.23 -4.49 -7.12
CA PHE A 184 10.08 -5.53 -6.53
C PHE A 184 9.63 -5.84 -5.10
N GLU A 185 10.09 -6.98 -4.57
CA GLU A 185 9.76 -7.43 -3.21
C GLU A 185 11.03 -7.64 -2.40
N VAL A 186 10.98 -7.17 -1.16
CA VAL A 186 12.03 -7.34 -0.15
C VAL A 186 11.49 -8.07 1.07
N GLY A 187 12.38 -8.77 1.76
CA GLY A 187 12.11 -9.48 3.01
C GLY A 187 12.94 -8.93 4.14
N TYR A 188 12.35 -8.88 5.34
CA TYR A 188 13.06 -8.58 6.56
C TYR A 188 13.38 -9.87 7.32
N GLY A 189 14.64 -10.04 7.71
CA GLY A 189 15.10 -11.20 8.44
C GLY A 189 16.34 -10.91 9.29
N ASP A 190 16.60 -11.81 10.24
CA ASP A 190 17.67 -11.71 11.23
C ASP A 190 18.70 -12.84 11.06
N GLN A 191 19.22 -13.04 9.85
CA GLN A 191 20.34 -13.98 9.63
C GLN A 191 21.68 -13.37 10.13
N GLY A 192 21.72 -12.94 11.40
CA GLY A 192 22.90 -12.38 12.06
C GLY A 192 23.02 -10.85 11.99
N SER A 193 22.16 -10.20 11.21
CA SER A 193 21.91 -8.75 11.23
C SER A 193 20.49 -8.49 10.72
N SER A 194 19.74 -7.65 11.42
CA SER A 194 18.42 -7.16 11.00
C SER A 194 18.51 -6.44 9.65
N THR A 195 18.25 -7.15 8.55
CA THR A 195 18.52 -6.65 7.20
C THR A 195 17.33 -6.82 6.26
N TRP A 196 17.15 -5.88 5.34
CA TRP A 196 16.23 -5.99 4.22
C TRP A 196 16.93 -6.55 2.97
N GLU A 197 16.46 -7.71 2.51
CA GLU A 197 17.01 -8.46 1.37
C GLU A 197 16.04 -8.48 0.20
N VAL A 198 16.56 -8.52 -1.03
CA VAL A 198 15.71 -8.65 -2.22
C VAL A 198 15.20 -10.10 -2.32
N ILE A 199 13.88 -10.31 -2.25
CA ILE A 199 13.26 -11.62 -2.47
C ILE A 199 12.92 -11.80 -3.95
N ARG A 200 12.34 -10.76 -4.56
CA ARG A 200 12.00 -10.75 -5.99
C ARG A 200 12.49 -9.42 -6.57
N PRO A 201 13.55 -9.41 -7.40
CA PRO A 201 14.06 -8.18 -8.00
C PRO A 201 13.07 -7.56 -9.01
N LYS A 202 12.07 -8.32 -9.42
CA LYS A 202 11.02 -7.90 -10.34
C LYS A 202 9.72 -8.63 -10.04
N VAL A 203 8.69 -7.88 -9.68
CA VAL A 203 7.31 -8.33 -9.53
C VAL A 203 6.54 -7.90 -10.78
N LYS A 204 5.89 -8.87 -11.44
CA LYS A 204 5.05 -8.62 -12.61
C LYS A 204 3.83 -9.51 -12.56
N LEU A 205 2.73 -9.00 -13.10
CA LEU A 205 1.58 -9.80 -13.47
C LEU A 205 1.82 -10.37 -14.87
N ASP A 206 1.79 -11.69 -14.96
CA ASP A 206 1.98 -12.46 -16.17
C ASP A 206 0.73 -12.42 -17.05
N ALA A 207 0.89 -12.76 -18.33
CA ALA A 207 -0.24 -13.00 -19.21
C ALA A 207 -0.68 -14.47 -19.12
N ALA A 208 -1.94 -14.74 -19.48
CA ALA A 208 -2.45 -16.10 -19.64
C ALA A 208 -1.60 -16.92 -20.64
N PRO A 209 -1.57 -18.26 -20.53
CA PRO A 209 -2.40 -19.11 -19.67
C PRO A 209 -1.84 -19.35 -18.25
N TYR A 210 -2.74 -19.51 -17.28
CA TYR A 210 -2.40 -19.84 -15.89
C TYR A 210 -2.79 -21.28 -15.53
N LYS A 211 -2.01 -21.93 -14.67
CA LYS A 211 -2.33 -23.29 -14.16
C LYS A 211 -3.50 -23.28 -13.17
N ALA A 212 -3.63 -22.21 -12.40
CA ALA A 212 -4.71 -21.95 -11.48
C ALA A 212 -5.11 -20.48 -11.66
N ARG A 213 -6.32 -20.11 -11.22
CA ARG A 213 -6.77 -18.71 -11.19
C ARG A 213 -7.24 -18.37 -9.79
N TYR A 214 -7.10 -17.12 -9.39
CA TYR A 214 -7.38 -16.65 -8.03
C TYR A 214 -8.25 -15.41 -8.05
N PHE A 215 -9.19 -15.33 -7.12
CA PHE A 215 -10.00 -14.14 -6.90
C PHE A 215 -10.18 -13.86 -5.41
N ALA A 216 -10.23 -12.58 -5.06
CA ALA A 216 -10.44 -12.06 -3.72
C ALA A 216 -11.70 -11.17 -3.69
N PRO A 217 -12.87 -11.71 -3.33
CA PRO A 217 -14.13 -10.97 -3.30
C PRO A 217 -14.35 -10.28 -1.95
N ALA A 218 -13.98 -9.01 -1.87
CA ALA A 218 -14.32 -8.20 -0.72
C ALA A 218 -15.83 -7.94 -0.64
N ASN A 219 -16.31 -7.78 0.59
CA ASN A 219 -17.72 -7.54 0.91
C ASN A 219 -18.68 -8.55 0.22
N LEU A 220 -18.35 -9.84 0.24
CA LEU A 220 -19.09 -10.92 -0.44
C LEU A 220 -20.60 -10.93 -0.12
N ARG A 221 -21.01 -10.48 1.06
CA ARG A 221 -22.43 -10.33 1.43
C ARG A 221 -23.24 -9.49 0.44
N SER A 222 -22.62 -8.51 -0.23
CA SER A 222 -23.29 -7.69 -1.24
C SER A 222 -23.71 -8.47 -2.47
N ALA A 223 -23.16 -9.66 -2.71
CA ALA A 223 -23.65 -10.54 -3.78
C ALA A 223 -25.10 -10.97 -3.52
N GLY A 224 -25.53 -11.08 -2.25
CA GLY A 224 -26.92 -11.39 -1.92
C GLY A 224 -27.94 -10.30 -2.29
N GLU A 225 -27.46 -9.08 -2.56
CA GLU A 225 -28.31 -7.90 -2.78
C GLU A 225 -28.09 -7.25 -4.16
N ASP A 226 -26.97 -7.56 -4.81
CA ASP A 226 -26.58 -7.04 -6.12
C ASP A 226 -26.46 -8.19 -7.14
N PRO A 227 -27.41 -8.31 -8.09
CA PRO A 227 -27.39 -9.38 -9.09
C PRO A 227 -26.15 -9.37 -10.00
N LYS A 228 -25.56 -8.19 -10.26
CA LYS A 228 -24.34 -8.09 -11.09
C LYS A 228 -23.16 -8.66 -10.33
N TYR A 229 -23.03 -8.31 -9.05
CA TYR A 229 -21.97 -8.89 -8.22
C TYR A 229 -22.18 -10.40 -8.01
N MET A 230 -23.41 -10.88 -7.80
CA MET A 230 -23.70 -12.31 -7.75
C MET A 230 -23.28 -13.02 -9.05
N SER A 231 -23.62 -12.46 -10.20
CA SER A 231 -23.23 -13.00 -11.51
C SER A 231 -21.71 -13.10 -11.68
N LEU A 232 -20.96 -12.11 -11.18
CA LEU A 232 -19.50 -12.16 -11.16
C LEU A 232 -18.96 -13.27 -10.25
N ILE A 233 -19.53 -13.45 -9.06
CA ILE A 233 -19.15 -14.54 -8.15
C ILE A 233 -19.47 -15.91 -8.77
N SER A 234 -20.65 -16.09 -9.36
CA SER A 234 -21.03 -17.31 -10.08
C SER A 234 -20.06 -17.62 -11.21
N TYR A 235 -19.66 -16.61 -11.99
CA TYR A 235 -18.66 -16.76 -13.05
C TYR A 235 -17.34 -17.33 -12.53
N TYR A 236 -16.82 -16.83 -11.41
CA TYR A 236 -15.60 -17.36 -10.81
C TYR A 236 -15.74 -18.82 -10.36
N ILE A 237 -16.89 -19.18 -9.79
CA ILE A 237 -17.19 -20.56 -9.36
C ILE A 237 -17.25 -21.51 -10.57
N GLU A 238 -18.03 -21.15 -11.59
CA GLU A 238 -18.20 -21.93 -12.82
C GLU A 238 -16.88 -22.14 -13.56
N ASN A 239 -16.02 -21.12 -13.57
CA ASN A 239 -14.70 -21.15 -14.21
C ASN A 239 -13.58 -21.68 -13.30
N ARG A 240 -13.94 -22.23 -12.13
CA ARG A 240 -13.05 -22.93 -11.18
C ARG A 240 -11.90 -22.06 -10.66
N TYR A 241 -12.17 -20.80 -10.36
CA TYR A 241 -11.20 -19.93 -9.68
C TYR A 241 -11.07 -20.36 -8.20
N ASN A 242 -9.86 -20.22 -7.67
CA ASN A 242 -9.58 -20.44 -6.26
C ASN A 242 -9.87 -19.16 -5.47
N LEU A 243 -10.77 -19.25 -4.50
CA LEU A 243 -11.04 -18.17 -3.56
C LEU A 243 -9.83 -17.92 -2.66
N ARG A 244 -9.36 -16.68 -2.58
CA ARG A 244 -8.35 -16.21 -1.62
C ARG A 244 -8.79 -14.87 -1.08
N TYR A 245 -9.32 -14.86 0.13
CA TYR A 245 -9.78 -13.65 0.79
C TYR A 245 -9.62 -13.82 2.30
N CYS A 246 -8.68 -13.10 2.89
CA CYS A 246 -8.48 -13.02 4.33
C CYS A 246 -9.06 -11.73 4.92
N GLY A 247 -9.55 -10.80 4.10
CA GLY A 247 -10.17 -9.57 4.59
C GLY A 247 -9.18 -8.49 5.04
N GLY A 248 -7.88 -8.71 4.81
CA GLY A 248 -6.86 -7.66 4.83
C GLY A 248 -6.56 -7.25 3.40
N LEU A 249 -6.61 -5.96 3.09
CA LEU A 249 -6.45 -5.46 1.72
C LEU A 249 -5.06 -5.80 1.17
N VAL A 250 -4.03 -5.52 1.95
CA VAL A 250 -2.62 -5.77 1.62
C VAL A 250 -2.33 -7.24 1.37
N PRO A 251 -2.59 -8.18 2.31
CA PRO A 251 -2.28 -9.60 2.08
C PRO A 251 -3.05 -10.21 0.90
N ASP A 252 -4.30 -9.81 0.66
CA ASP A 252 -5.10 -10.32 -0.45
C ASP A 252 -4.56 -9.85 -1.82
N ILE A 253 -4.08 -8.60 -1.90
CA ILE A 253 -3.44 -8.03 -3.09
C ILE A 253 -2.05 -8.61 -3.33
N VAL A 254 -1.23 -8.69 -2.28
CA VAL A 254 0.14 -9.23 -2.37
C VAL A 254 0.11 -10.70 -2.78
N HIS A 255 -0.92 -11.46 -2.39
CA HIS A 255 -1.11 -12.81 -2.91
C HIS A 255 -1.16 -12.83 -4.45
N ALA A 256 -1.96 -11.96 -5.08
CA ALA A 256 -2.05 -11.90 -6.55
C ALA A 256 -0.71 -11.48 -7.19
N LEU A 257 -0.03 -10.49 -6.61
CA LEU A 257 1.29 -10.02 -7.07
C LEU A 257 2.34 -11.14 -7.01
N VAL A 258 2.38 -11.91 -5.92
CA VAL A 258 3.32 -13.02 -5.74
C VAL A 258 2.99 -14.21 -6.65
N LYS A 259 1.71 -14.45 -6.93
CA LYS A 259 1.28 -15.47 -7.91
C LYS A 259 1.52 -15.04 -9.36
N GLY A 260 1.78 -13.75 -9.59
CA GLY A 260 1.86 -13.17 -10.93
C GLY A 260 0.51 -13.07 -11.63
N HIS A 261 -0.60 -13.32 -10.96
CA HIS A 261 -1.94 -13.22 -11.53
C HIS A 261 -3.02 -13.28 -10.45
N GLY A 262 -4.23 -12.83 -10.80
CA GLY A 262 -5.40 -12.82 -9.95
C GLY A 262 -6.11 -11.48 -9.97
N VAL A 263 -7.20 -11.39 -9.21
CA VAL A 263 -8.03 -10.19 -9.12
C VAL A 263 -8.59 -10.00 -7.72
N TYR A 264 -8.50 -8.76 -7.23
CA TYR A 264 -9.18 -8.30 -6.04
C TYR A 264 -10.38 -7.44 -6.46
N VAL A 265 -11.53 -7.65 -5.81
CA VAL A 265 -12.77 -6.94 -6.12
C VAL A 265 -13.42 -6.47 -4.83
N ASN A 266 -13.51 -5.15 -4.64
CA ASN A 266 -14.35 -4.49 -3.65
C ASN A 266 -15.41 -3.64 -4.37
N PRO A 267 -16.64 -4.14 -4.53
CA PRO A 267 -17.66 -3.50 -5.35
C PRO A 267 -18.27 -2.27 -4.67
N VAL A 268 -18.72 -1.33 -5.50
CA VAL A 268 -19.66 -0.28 -5.08
C VAL A 268 -21.04 -0.67 -5.59
N THR A 269 -21.97 -0.89 -4.67
CA THR A 269 -23.36 -1.26 -4.96
C THR A 269 -24.30 -0.27 -4.27
N ARG A 270 -25.60 -0.38 -4.52
CA ARG A 270 -26.61 0.45 -3.82
C ARG A 270 -26.53 0.33 -2.29
N THR A 271 -26.15 -0.85 -1.78
CA THR A 271 -26.06 -1.16 -0.35
C THR A 271 -24.62 -1.18 0.17
N SER A 272 -23.64 -1.22 -0.73
CA SER A 272 -22.20 -1.12 -0.44
C SER A 272 -21.65 0.17 -1.01
N LYS A 273 -21.63 1.23 -0.20
CA LYS A 273 -20.97 2.48 -0.59
C LYS A 273 -19.46 2.31 -0.70
N ALA A 274 -18.81 3.20 -1.43
CA ALA A 274 -17.36 3.35 -1.43
C ALA A 274 -16.82 3.51 0.01
N LYS A 275 -15.80 2.74 0.36
CA LYS A 275 -15.23 2.68 1.72
C LYS A 275 -13.74 2.95 1.76
N LEU A 276 -13.01 2.53 0.74
CA LEU A 276 -11.55 2.60 0.71
C LEU A 276 -11.12 4.03 0.38
N ARG A 277 -10.16 4.56 1.11
CA ARG A 277 -9.64 5.91 1.00
C ARG A 277 -8.67 5.97 -0.17
N ARG A 278 -8.92 6.91 -1.08
CA ARG A 278 -8.15 7.07 -2.32
C ARG A 278 -6.67 7.32 -2.03
N LEU A 279 -6.39 8.23 -1.08
CA LEU A 279 -5.04 8.67 -0.75
C LEU A 279 -4.21 7.61 -0.01
N TYR A 280 -4.80 6.95 0.99
CA TYR A 280 -4.08 6.05 1.90
C TYR A 280 -4.01 4.60 1.43
N GLU A 281 -5.02 4.16 0.67
CA GLU A 281 -5.15 2.75 0.25
C GLU A 281 -5.05 2.62 -1.27
N LEU A 282 -5.94 3.30 -2.01
CA LEU A 282 -6.18 2.97 -3.41
C LEU A 282 -5.07 3.43 -4.36
N PHE A 283 -4.55 4.64 -4.21
CA PHE A 283 -3.50 5.11 -5.09
C PHE A 283 -2.18 4.34 -4.90
N PRO A 284 -1.73 4.03 -3.67
CA PRO A 284 -0.57 3.16 -3.49
C PRO A 284 -0.71 1.80 -4.15
N ILE A 285 -1.88 1.17 -4.01
CA ILE A 285 -2.21 -0.09 -4.67
C ILE A 285 -2.18 0.07 -6.20
N ALA A 286 -2.78 1.15 -6.72
CA ALA A 286 -2.85 1.39 -8.16
C ALA A 286 -1.46 1.61 -8.78
N LEU A 287 -0.56 2.36 -8.12
CA LEU A 287 0.83 2.51 -8.58
C LEU A 287 1.55 1.16 -8.62
N ILE A 288 1.40 0.32 -7.58
CA ILE A 288 1.99 -1.02 -7.57
C ILE A 288 1.45 -1.88 -8.70
N MET A 289 0.15 -1.84 -8.95
CA MET A 289 -0.47 -2.60 -10.02
C MET A 289 0.03 -2.15 -11.39
N GLU A 290 0.07 -0.85 -11.67
CA GLU A 290 0.61 -0.32 -12.93
C GLU A 290 2.09 -0.72 -13.13
N CYS A 291 2.93 -0.59 -12.09
CA CYS A 291 4.35 -0.98 -12.16
C CYS A 291 4.54 -2.51 -12.35
N ALA A 292 3.61 -3.31 -11.85
CA ALA A 292 3.59 -4.76 -12.08
C ALA A 292 2.97 -5.14 -13.45
N GLY A 293 2.41 -4.19 -14.20
CA GLY A 293 1.77 -4.44 -15.50
C GLY A 293 0.28 -4.81 -15.43
N GLY A 294 -0.36 -4.58 -14.28
CA GLY A 294 -1.79 -4.74 -14.04
C GLY A 294 -2.61 -3.48 -14.28
N LYS A 295 -3.87 -3.53 -13.82
CA LYS A 295 -4.80 -2.40 -13.79
C LYS A 295 -5.41 -2.26 -12.40
N ALA A 296 -5.81 -1.04 -12.05
CA ALA A 296 -6.60 -0.76 -10.87
C ALA A 296 -7.66 0.32 -11.21
N VAL A 297 -8.93 0.00 -11.00
CA VAL A 297 -10.08 0.84 -11.42
C VAL A 297 -11.13 0.96 -10.32
N ASP A 298 -11.93 2.01 -10.37
CA ASP A 298 -13.13 2.14 -9.54
C ASP A 298 -14.28 1.34 -10.18
N PRO A 299 -14.85 0.32 -9.50
CA PRO A 299 -15.99 -0.43 -10.03
C PRO A 299 -17.29 0.39 -10.17
N ALA A 300 -17.38 1.59 -9.60
CA ALA A 300 -18.57 2.43 -9.73
C ALA A 300 -18.73 3.03 -11.15
N ASN A 301 -17.63 3.28 -11.85
CA ASN A 301 -17.63 3.93 -13.16
C ASN A 301 -16.60 3.34 -14.16
N GLY A 302 -15.73 2.43 -13.71
CA GLY A 302 -14.70 1.79 -14.53
C GLY A 302 -13.49 2.65 -14.83
N GLU A 303 -13.38 3.82 -14.20
CA GLU A 303 -12.26 4.75 -14.37
C GLU A 303 -11.00 4.23 -13.67
N ASP A 304 -9.86 4.54 -14.25
CA ASP A 304 -8.55 4.32 -13.63
C ASP A 304 -8.44 5.13 -12.34
N LEU A 305 -8.00 4.48 -11.25
CA LEU A 305 -7.93 5.11 -9.93
C LEU A 305 -7.00 6.33 -9.91
N LEU A 306 -5.92 6.30 -10.69
CA LEU A 306 -4.97 7.41 -10.83
C LEU A 306 -5.37 8.42 -11.91
N ALA A 307 -6.60 8.37 -12.46
CA ALA A 307 -7.00 9.27 -13.54
C ALA A 307 -7.24 10.72 -13.10
N ARG A 308 -7.54 10.96 -11.81
CA ARG A 308 -7.91 12.29 -11.31
C ARG A 308 -7.23 12.64 -9.98
N PRO A 309 -6.83 13.92 -9.79
CA PRO A 309 -6.34 14.42 -8.51
C PRO A 309 -7.31 14.24 -7.34
N LEU A 310 -6.77 14.38 -6.13
CA LEU A 310 -7.54 14.55 -4.91
C LEU A 310 -7.90 16.01 -4.68
N GLN A 311 -9.10 16.25 -4.19
CA GLN A 311 -9.61 17.53 -3.71
C GLN A 311 -9.50 17.65 -2.19
N ASN A 312 -9.48 16.52 -1.48
CA ASN A 312 -9.27 16.44 -0.04
C ASN A 312 -8.72 15.06 0.35
N CYS A 313 -8.42 14.89 1.64
CA CYS A 313 -7.80 13.69 2.20
C CYS A 313 -8.78 12.51 2.43
N ASP A 314 -10.10 12.72 2.42
CA ASP A 314 -11.11 11.69 2.74
C ASP A 314 -11.96 11.31 1.52
N GLU A 315 -11.40 11.39 0.32
CA GLU A 315 -12.08 10.84 -0.85
C GLU A 315 -12.06 9.31 -0.83
N ARG A 316 -13.22 8.69 -1.08
CA ARG A 316 -13.39 7.23 -1.08
C ARG A 316 -13.82 6.72 -2.45
N ALA A 317 -13.42 5.49 -2.76
CA ALA A 317 -13.86 4.77 -3.95
C ALA A 317 -13.98 3.26 -3.68
N GLY A 318 -14.45 2.50 -4.68
CA GLY A 318 -14.28 1.05 -4.71
C GLY A 318 -12.90 0.67 -5.23
N LEU A 319 -12.64 -0.63 -5.36
CA LEU A 319 -11.39 -1.13 -5.93
C LEU A 319 -11.62 -2.40 -6.71
N VAL A 320 -11.19 -2.40 -7.96
CA VAL A 320 -10.93 -3.61 -8.72
C VAL A 320 -9.49 -3.54 -9.20
N CYS A 321 -8.65 -4.50 -8.84
CA CYS A 321 -7.28 -4.55 -9.32
C CYS A 321 -6.76 -5.95 -9.56
N GLY A 322 -5.78 -6.08 -10.45
CA GLY A 322 -5.22 -7.36 -10.86
C GLY A 322 -4.69 -7.34 -12.29
N THR A 323 -4.64 -8.51 -12.92
CA THR A 323 -4.26 -8.62 -14.34
C THR A 323 -5.26 -7.88 -15.22
N ALA A 324 -4.78 -7.26 -16.30
CA ALA A 324 -5.63 -6.46 -17.20
C ALA A 324 -6.88 -7.21 -17.68
N GLU A 325 -6.74 -8.49 -18.06
CA GLU A 325 -7.83 -9.37 -18.49
C GLU A 325 -8.92 -9.49 -17.42
N GLU A 326 -8.55 -9.85 -16.19
CA GLU A 326 -9.51 -10.02 -15.09
C GLU A 326 -10.20 -8.70 -14.72
N VAL A 327 -9.47 -7.58 -14.72
CA VAL A 327 -10.06 -6.26 -14.47
C VAL A 327 -11.09 -5.91 -15.54
N ASP A 328 -10.80 -6.21 -16.82
CA ASP A 328 -11.74 -5.97 -17.92
C ASP A 328 -12.98 -6.87 -17.83
N ILE A 329 -12.83 -8.14 -17.42
CA ILE A 329 -13.95 -9.06 -17.13
C ILE A 329 -14.86 -8.49 -16.03
N VAL A 330 -14.27 -8.01 -14.93
CA VAL A 330 -15.03 -7.43 -13.81
C VAL A 330 -15.77 -6.17 -14.27
N LYS A 331 -15.10 -5.27 -15.02
CA LYS A 331 -15.73 -4.06 -15.57
C LYS A 331 -16.96 -4.41 -16.40
N HIS A 332 -16.82 -5.35 -17.34
CA HIS A 332 -17.93 -5.79 -18.18
C HIS A 332 -19.10 -6.33 -17.35
N LYS A 333 -18.84 -7.15 -16.32
CA LYS A 333 -19.91 -7.73 -15.50
C LYS A 333 -20.58 -6.78 -14.53
N LEU A 334 -19.88 -5.74 -14.05
CA LEU A 334 -20.43 -4.79 -13.08
C LEU A 334 -21.05 -3.55 -13.74
N LEU A 335 -20.52 -3.10 -14.88
CA LEU A 335 -20.93 -1.83 -15.49
C LEU A 335 -21.92 -2.02 -16.64
N ASP A 336 -21.72 -3.03 -17.49
CA ASP A 336 -22.62 -3.32 -18.61
C ASP A 336 -23.88 -4.09 -18.15
#